data_AF-A0A0N8GE43-F1
#
_entry.id   AF-A0A0N8GE43-F1
#
_cell.length_a   1.000
_cell.length_b   1.000
_cell.length_c   1.000
_cell.angle_alpha   90.00
_cell.angle_beta   90.00
_cell.angle_gamma   90.00
#
_symmetry.space_group_name_H-M   'P 1'
#
loop_
_entity.id
_entity.type
_entity.pdbx_description
1 polymer ?
#
loop_
_entity_poly.entity_id
_entity_poly.type
_entity_poly.pdbx_seq_one_letter_code
_entity_poly.pdbx_strand_id
1 'polypeptide(L)'
;MFLTFTLNLLVDYGQQAAFSHAWSLCVEEHFYLVFPLLATVLLRRPSAGRVVAVCVAVVLAGIALRTSVWLHNTALDQISGGQQRNWFVEDLYYPTWNRLDGLLAGVVLAVLKVFRPHTWQRLQQRGNTWALAGVVVLALAMWLFRERTDLIGNAVGWPVLSLGLALLVLAGTATDSALGRLRLPGALPGWPPFPTACI
;
A
#
# COMPACT_ATOMS: atom_id res chain seq x y z
N MET A 1 24.65 4.94 15.97
CA MET A 1 24.79 5.39 14.58
C MET A 1 24.31 4.26 13.70
N PHE A 2 23.08 4.36 13.17
CA PHE A 2 22.50 3.30 12.34
C PHE A 2 23.02 3.46 10.91
N LEU A 3 24.03 2.68 10.55
CA LEU A 3 24.67 2.74 9.22
C LEU A 3 23.85 2.03 8.12
N THR A 4 22.92 1.15 8.49
CA THR A 4 21.95 0.53 7.57
C THR A 4 20.62 0.32 8.33
N PHE A 5 19.48 0.67 7.74
CA PHE A 5 18.16 0.56 8.39
C PHE A 5 17.58 -0.88 8.31
N THR A 6 18.43 -1.88 8.55
CA THR A 6 18.08 -3.32 8.56
C THR A 6 17.38 -3.77 9.84
N LEU A 7 17.16 -2.88 10.80
CA LEU A 7 16.44 -3.16 12.06
C LEU A 7 15.04 -3.72 11.84
N ASN A 8 14.42 -3.41 10.69
CA ASN A 8 13.11 -3.92 10.31
C ASN A 8 13.12 -5.44 10.03
N LEU A 9 14.30 -6.03 9.80
CA LEU A 9 14.49 -7.44 9.49
C LEU A 9 14.75 -8.31 10.73
N LEU A 10 15.26 -7.72 11.81
CA LEU A 10 15.54 -8.38 13.10
C LEU A 10 14.89 -7.61 14.24
N VAL A 11 13.55 -7.59 14.27
CA VAL A 11 12.78 -6.90 15.31
C VAL A 11 12.97 -7.62 16.65
N ASP A 12 13.58 -6.93 17.61
CA ASP A 12 13.58 -7.32 19.03
C ASP A 12 12.88 -6.21 19.83
N TYR A 13 11.55 -6.32 19.94
CA TYR A 13 10.67 -5.27 20.48
C TYR A 13 10.94 -4.97 21.97
N GLY A 14 11.53 -5.93 22.69
CA GLY A 14 11.85 -5.80 24.11
C GLY A 14 12.97 -4.80 24.44
N GLN A 15 13.85 -4.45 23.49
CA GLN A 15 15.02 -3.60 23.76
C GLN A 15 15.08 -2.28 22.96
N GLN A 16 14.22 -2.09 21.95
CA GLN A 16 14.41 -1.01 20.96
C GLN A 16 13.16 -0.12 20.79
N ALA A 17 12.76 0.61 21.84
CA ALA A 17 11.61 1.53 21.80
C ALA A 17 11.73 2.64 20.71
N ALA A 18 12.95 3.00 20.30
CA ALA A 18 13.20 3.95 19.20
C ALA A 18 12.84 3.38 17.80
N PHE A 19 12.63 2.07 17.68
CA PHE A 19 12.28 1.40 16.43
C PHE A 19 10.92 1.83 15.90
N SER A 20 9.93 2.11 16.77
CA SER A 20 8.59 2.55 16.35
C SER A 20 8.60 3.87 15.56
N HIS A 21 9.56 4.77 15.83
CA HIS A 21 9.71 6.03 15.11
C HIS A 21 10.55 5.89 13.83
N ALA A 22 11.57 5.05 13.85
CA ALA A 22 12.43 4.81 12.68
C ALA A 22 11.81 3.82 11.67
N TRP A 23 10.74 3.11 12.06
CA TRP A 23 10.11 2.06 11.26
C TRP A 23 9.69 2.53 9.87
N SER A 24 8.97 3.65 9.76
CA SER A 24 8.54 4.19 8.47
C SER A 24 9.73 4.61 7.61
N LEU A 25 10.80 5.13 8.24
CA LEU A 25 12.04 5.49 7.56
C LEU A 25 12.75 4.27 6.97
N CYS A 26 12.76 3.14 7.68
CA CYS A 26 13.28 1.88 7.14
C CYS A 26 12.50 1.41 5.89
N VAL A 27 11.16 1.50 5.94
CA VAL A 27 10.29 1.13 4.82
C VAL A 27 10.57 2.02 3.61
N GLU A 28 10.71 3.33 3.84
CA GLU A 28 11.05 4.31 2.82
C GLU A 28 12.42 4.04 2.19
N GLU A 29 13.47 3.80 2.99
CA GLU A 29 14.81 3.49 2.48
C GLU A 29 14.81 2.25 1.59
N HIS A 30 14.19 1.15 2.04
CA HIS A 30 14.07 -0.07 1.24
C HIS A 30 13.32 0.18 -0.08
N PHE A 31 12.25 0.97 -0.04
CA PHE A 31 11.53 1.35 -1.25
C PHE A 31 12.42 2.14 -2.21
N TYR A 32 13.13 3.17 -1.73
CA TYR A 32 13.98 4.01 -2.58
C TYR A 32 15.21 3.28 -3.14
N LEU A 33 15.69 2.21 -2.50
CA LEU A 33 16.76 1.37 -3.03
C LEU A 33 16.24 0.35 -4.06
N VAL A 34 15.14 -0.33 -3.74
CA VAL A 34 14.61 -1.44 -4.56
C VAL A 34 13.88 -0.93 -5.80
N PHE A 35 13.09 0.14 -5.66
CA PHE A 35 12.29 0.71 -6.73
C PHE A 35 13.09 1.10 -7.99
N PRO A 36 14.22 1.87 -7.92
CA PRO A 36 14.96 2.26 -9.12
C PRO A 36 15.59 1.05 -9.83
N LEU A 37 16.04 0.04 -9.09
CA LEU A 37 16.56 -1.21 -9.67
C LEU A 37 15.44 -1.97 -10.41
N LEU A 38 14.27 -2.10 -9.79
CA LEU A 38 13.10 -2.72 -10.43
C LEU A 38 12.63 -1.93 -11.66
N ALA A 39 12.56 -0.60 -11.55
CA ALA A 39 12.16 0.28 -12.64
C ALA A 39 13.15 0.19 -13.82
N THR A 40 14.46 0.21 -13.56
CA THR A 40 15.47 0.07 -14.63
C THR A 40 15.38 -1.27 -15.34
N VAL A 41 15.19 -2.38 -14.62
CA VAL A 41 15.00 -3.71 -15.22
C VAL A 41 13.71 -3.77 -16.05
N LEU A 42 12.60 -3.24 -15.54
CA LEU A 42 11.31 -3.24 -16.25
C LEU A 42 11.32 -2.33 -17.49
N LEU A 43 12.02 -1.19 -17.43
CA LEU A 43 12.13 -0.23 -18.52
C LEU A 43 13.08 -0.67 -19.63
N ARG A 44 14.03 -1.59 -19.37
CA ARG A 44 14.91 -2.15 -20.42
C ARG A 44 14.14 -2.86 -21.53
N ARG A 45 12.98 -3.44 -21.21
CA ARG A 45 12.10 -4.15 -22.15
C ARG A 45 10.64 -3.92 -21.72
N PRO A 46 10.09 -2.73 -22.03
CA PRO A 46 8.80 -2.31 -21.51
C PRO A 46 7.70 -3.23 -22.05
N SER A 47 6.98 -3.87 -21.14
CA SER A 47 5.82 -4.70 -21.46
C SER A 47 4.79 -4.56 -20.35
N ALA A 48 3.57 -4.18 -20.72
CA ALA A 48 2.46 -4.08 -19.77
C ALA A 48 2.22 -5.42 -19.05
N GLY A 49 2.36 -6.54 -19.76
CA GLY A 49 2.22 -7.88 -19.17
C GLY A 49 3.26 -8.16 -18.09
N ARG A 50 4.51 -7.68 -18.26
CA ARG A 50 5.55 -7.84 -17.22
C ARG A 50 5.28 -6.99 -15.99
N VAL A 51 4.85 -5.75 -16.18
CA VAL A 51 4.49 -4.86 -15.06
C VAL A 51 3.33 -5.48 -14.28
N VAL A 52 2.28 -5.92 -14.96
CA VAL A 52 1.15 -6.62 -14.33
C VAL A 52 1.60 -7.89 -13.62
N ALA A 53 2.46 -8.71 -14.25
CA ALA A 53 2.98 -9.93 -13.64
C ALA A 53 3.77 -9.64 -12.35
N VAL A 54 4.61 -8.59 -12.33
CA VAL A 54 5.33 -8.18 -11.12
C VAL A 54 4.36 -7.68 -10.04
N CYS A 55 3.36 -6.88 -10.40
CA CYS A 55 2.35 -6.42 -9.44
C CYS A 55 1.60 -7.61 -8.81
N VAL A 56 1.14 -8.55 -9.65
CA VAL A 56 0.45 -9.77 -9.19
C VAL A 56 1.38 -10.61 -8.32
N ALA A 57 2.64 -10.79 -8.72
CA ALA A 57 3.62 -11.55 -7.94
C ALA A 57 3.86 -10.94 -6.56
N VAL A 58 3.98 -9.60 -6.46
CA VAL A 58 4.15 -8.91 -5.17
C VAL A 58 2.94 -9.10 -4.26
N VAL A 59 1.72 -8.95 -4.78
CA VAL A 59 0.48 -9.17 -4.00
C VAL A 59 0.36 -10.63 -3.54
N LEU A 60 0.58 -11.58 -4.46
CA LEU A 60 0.51 -13.01 -4.12
C LEU A 60 1.61 -13.43 -3.15
N ALA A 61 2.82 -12.90 -3.29
CA ALA A 61 3.91 -13.13 -2.33
C ALA A 61 3.56 -12.56 -0.95
N GLY A 62 2.94 -11.37 -0.88
CA GLY A 62 2.43 -10.79 0.35
C GLY A 62 1.34 -11.66 1.01
N ILE A 63 0.36 -12.13 0.23
CA ILE A 63 -0.70 -13.03 0.71
C ILE A 63 -0.10 -14.35 1.23
N ALA A 64 0.82 -14.96 0.47
CA ALA A 64 1.47 -16.21 0.84
C ALA A 64 2.29 -16.07 2.11
N LEU A 65 3.07 -14.98 2.24
CA LEU A 65 3.88 -14.70 3.42
C LEU A 65 2.99 -14.57 4.66
N ARG A 66 1.93 -13.76 4.60
CA ARG A 66 0.99 -13.58 5.73
C ARG A 66 0.28 -14.88 6.11
N THR A 67 -0.11 -15.67 5.11
CA THR A 67 -0.70 -17.00 5.32
C THR A 67 0.28 -17.94 6.01
N SER A 68 1.55 -17.96 5.58
CA SER A 68 2.59 -18.79 6.21
C SER A 68 2.90 -18.37 7.64
N VAL A 69 2.97 -17.07 7.93
CA VAL A 69 3.19 -16.53 9.28
C VAL A 69 2.04 -16.91 10.19
N TRP A 70 0.79 -16.77 9.72
CA TRP A 70 -0.39 -17.16 10.48
C TRP A 70 -0.42 -18.67 10.76
N LEU A 71 -0.15 -19.52 9.76
CA LEU A 71 -0.11 -20.97 9.92
C LEU A 71 1.01 -21.42 10.87
N HIS A 72 2.19 -20.79 10.80
CA HIS A 72 3.31 -21.10 11.68
C HIS A 72 3.03 -20.70 13.13
N ASN A 73 2.50 -19.50 13.36
CA ASN A 73 2.24 -18.98 14.70
C ASN A 73 1.03 -19.66 15.36
N THR A 74 -0.02 -20.01 14.60
CA THR A 74 -1.15 -20.80 15.14
C THR A 74 -0.73 -22.22 15.54
N ALA A 75 0.17 -22.86 14.79
CA ALA A 75 0.73 -24.15 15.17
C ALA A 75 1.59 -24.06 16.44
N LEU A 76 2.37 -22.99 16.60
CA LEU A 76 3.19 -22.75 17.78
C LEU A 76 2.35 -22.44 19.04
N ASP A 77 1.28 -21.65 18.91
CA ASP A 77 0.37 -21.32 20.02
C ASP A 77 -0.35 -22.56 20.56
N GLN A 78 -0.71 -23.52 19.69
CA GLN A 78 -1.31 -24.79 20.09
C GLN A 78 -0.35 -25.68 20.91
N ILE A 79 0.95 -25.58 20.62
CA ILE A 79 1.99 -26.39 21.29
C ILE A 79 2.49 -25.71 22.58
N SER A 80 2.47 -24.37 22.63
CA SER A 80 3.13 -23.57 23.68
C SER A 80 2.23 -23.22 24.88
N GLY A 81 0.99 -23.71 24.93
CA GLY A 81 0.16 -23.64 26.13
C GLY A 81 -0.21 -22.24 26.64
N GLY A 82 -0.16 -21.19 25.80
CA GLY A 82 -0.64 -19.85 26.14
C GLY A 82 0.43 -18.80 26.48
N GLN A 83 1.71 -19.00 26.14
CA GLN A 83 2.69 -17.90 26.17
C GLN A 83 2.35 -16.88 25.05
N GLN A 84 1.50 -15.92 25.39
CA GLN A 84 0.90 -14.93 24.49
C GLN A 84 1.93 -13.91 24.00
N ARG A 85 2.89 -14.34 23.16
CA ARG A 85 3.76 -13.42 22.41
C ARG A 85 2.89 -12.65 21.43
N ASN A 86 3.07 -11.33 21.32
CA ASN A 86 2.32 -10.49 20.38
C ASN A 86 2.81 -10.67 18.94
N TRP A 87 2.83 -11.91 18.46
CA TRP A 87 3.27 -12.32 17.12
C TRP A 87 2.55 -11.56 16.01
N PHE A 88 1.30 -11.15 16.25
CA PHE A 88 0.55 -10.29 15.33
C PHE A 88 1.25 -8.94 15.10
N VAL A 89 1.78 -8.33 16.16
CA VAL A 89 2.43 -7.02 16.04
C VAL A 89 3.83 -7.20 15.44
N GLU A 90 4.58 -8.19 15.91
CA GLU A 90 5.97 -8.42 15.50
C GLU A 90 6.09 -8.94 14.07
N ASP A 91 5.28 -9.93 13.68
CA ASP A 91 5.45 -10.65 12.42
C ASP A 91 4.47 -10.19 11.33
N LEU A 92 3.38 -9.51 11.71
CA LEU A 92 2.37 -9.05 10.75
C LEU A 92 2.32 -7.52 10.60
N TYR A 93 2.47 -6.76 11.68
CA TYR A 93 2.29 -5.31 11.63
C TYR A 93 3.55 -4.54 11.21
N TYR A 94 4.71 -4.89 11.79
CA TYR A 94 5.98 -4.20 11.58
C TYR A 94 6.79 -4.60 10.34
N PRO A 95 6.71 -5.83 9.78
CA PRO A 95 7.59 -6.16 8.67
C PRO A 95 7.31 -5.34 7.41
N THR A 96 8.37 -4.82 6.79
CA THR A 96 8.32 -3.99 5.56
C THR A 96 7.51 -4.68 4.45
N TRP A 97 7.63 -6.01 4.36
CA TRP A 97 6.95 -6.84 3.36
C TRP A 97 5.43 -6.67 3.40
N ASN A 98 4.86 -6.49 4.59
CA ASN A 98 3.42 -6.34 4.77
C ASN A 98 2.90 -4.95 4.35
N ARG A 99 3.79 -4.02 3.99
CA ARG A 99 3.46 -2.68 3.50
C ARG A 99 3.68 -2.50 2.00
N LEU A 100 4.24 -3.52 1.34
CA LEU A 100 4.50 -3.48 -0.10
C LEU A 100 3.22 -3.32 -0.92
N ASP A 101 2.06 -3.82 -0.46
CA ASP A 101 0.78 -3.65 -1.16
C ASP A 101 0.38 -2.17 -1.33
N GLY A 102 0.57 -1.35 -0.29
CA GLY A 102 0.28 0.08 -0.32
C GLY A 102 1.23 0.85 -1.23
N LEU A 103 2.53 0.54 -1.13
CA LEU A 103 3.55 1.11 -2.01
C LEU A 103 3.30 0.74 -3.47
N LEU A 104 2.95 -0.52 -3.74
CA LEU A 104 2.61 -1.02 -5.05
C LEU A 104 1.40 -0.27 -5.63
N ALA A 105 0.35 -0.06 -4.84
CA ALA A 105 -0.83 0.66 -5.28
C ALA A 105 -0.49 2.10 -5.70
N GLY A 106 0.38 2.79 -4.93
CA GLY A 106 0.90 4.12 -5.28
C GLY A 106 1.74 4.10 -6.57
N VAL A 107 2.64 3.13 -6.72
CA VAL A 107 3.47 2.96 -7.92
C VAL A 107 2.60 2.71 -9.17
N VAL A 108 1.57 1.86 -9.07
CA VAL A 108 0.66 1.58 -10.17
C VAL A 108 -0.07 2.85 -10.63
N LEU A 109 -0.56 3.67 -9.69
CA LEU A 109 -1.17 4.97 -10.02
C LEU A 109 -0.17 5.91 -10.71
N ALA A 110 1.06 5.99 -10.20
CA ALA A 110 2.11 6.82 -10.80
C ALA A 110 2.47 6.38 -12.22
N VAL A 111 2.65 5.08 -12.44
CA VAL A 111 2.92 4.49 -13.76
C VAL A 111 1.77 4.77 -14.72
N LEU A 112 0.52 4.62 -14.27
CA LEU A 112 -0.66 4.89 -15.08
C LEU A 112 -0.73 6.37 -15.49
N LYS A 113 -0.43 7.28 -14.57
CA LYS A 113 -0.38 8.73 -14.83
C LYS A 113 0.71 9.09 -15.85
N VAL A 114 1.91 8.52 -15.72
CA VAL A 114 3.08 8.87 -16.56
C VAL A 114 3.03 8.20 -17.94
N PHE A 115 2.78 6.90 -17.99
CA PHE A 115 2.88 6.12 -19.23
C PHE A 115 1.56 6.00 -20.00
N ARG A 116 0.41 6.30 -19.37
CA ARG A 116 -0.92 6.18 -19.99
C ARG A 116 -1.81 7.41 -19.70
N PRO A 117 -1.39 8.62 -20.12
CA PRO A 117 -2.10 9.87 -19.83
C PRO A 117 -3.56 9.87 -20.31
N HIS A 118 -3.84 9.26 -21.47
CA HIS A 118 -5.20 9.17 -21.99
C HIS A 118 -6.13 8.30 -21.12
N THR A 119 -5.62 7.19 -20.57
CA THR A 119 -6.38 6.36 -19.62
C THR A 119 -6.58 7.09 -18.31
N TRP A 120 -5.54 7.80 -17.85
CA TRP A 120 -5.60 8.62 -16.65
C TRP A 120 -6.67 9.72 -16.74
N GLN A 121 -6.76 10.44 -17.87
CA GLN A 121 -7.80 11.44 -18.12
C GLN A 121 -9.22 10.84 -18.05
N ARG A 122 -9.44 9.68 -18.69
CA ARG A 122 -10.74 8.97 -18.61
C ARG A 122 -11.11 8.57 -17.18
N LEU A 123 -10.12 8.18 -16.37
CA LEU A 123 -10.34 7.83 -14.96
C LEU A 123 -10.74 9.06 -14.14
N GLN A 124 -10.11 10.21 -14.39
CA GLN A 124 -10.41 11.47 -13.68
C GLN A 124 -11.84 11.97 -13.93
N GLN A 125 -12.42 11.72 -15.11
CA GLN A 125 -13.82 12.10 -15.41
C GLN A 125 -14.85 11.40 -14.50
N ARG A 126 -14.48 10.28 -13.85
CA ARG A 126 -15.36 9.47 -13.00
C ARG A 126 -15.02 9.58 -11.51
N GLY A 127 -14.44 10.70 -11.07
CA GLY A 127 -13.96 10.90 -9.70
C GLY A 127 -14.96 10.52 -8.60
N ASN A 128 -16.24 10.90 -8.73
CA ASN A 128 -17.27 10.52 -7.74
C ASN A 128 -17.53 9.01 -7.68
N THR A 129 -17.45 8.30 -8.82
CA THR A 129 -17.60 6.84 -8.86
C THR A 129 -16.44 6.19 -8.14
N TRP A 130 -15.22 6.67 -8.35
CA TRP A 130 -14.02 6.18 -7.66
C TRP A 130 -14.03 6.52 -6.16
N ALA A 131 -14.57 7.67 -5.77
CA ALA A 131 -14.75 8.03 -4.37
C ALA A 131 -15.69 7.04 -3.67
N LEU A 132 -16.86 6.78 -4.27
CA LEU A 132 -17.82 5.81 -3.72
C LEU A 132 -17.22 4.40 -3.68
N ALA A 133 -16.59 3.96 -4.78
CA ALA A 133 -15.93 2.67 -4.83
C ALA A 133 -14.83 2.55 -3.76
N GLY A 134 -14.02 3.60 -3.58
CA GLY A 134 -12.99 3.65 -2.55
C GLY A 134 -13.56 3.53 -1.14
N VAL A 135 -14.66 4.25 -0.83
CA VAL A 135 -15.35 4.14 0.46
C VAL A 135 -15.94 2.75 0.68
N VAL A 136 -16.57 2.16 -0.34
CA VAL A 136 -17.14 0.81 -0.25
C VAL A 136 -16.05 -0.23 -0.02
N VAL A 137 -14.94 -0.16 -0.75
CA VAL A 137 -13.80 -1.07 -0.60
C VAL A 137 -13.12 -0.87 0.76
N LEU A 138 -13.03 0.35 1.25
CA LEU A 138 -12.51 0.64 2.58
C LEU A 138 -13.43 0.05 3.67
N ALA A 139 -14.75 0.20 3.55
CA ALA A 139 -15.71 -0.40 4.47
C ALA A 139 -15.61 -1.94 4.45
N LEU A 140 -15.43 -2.54 3.27
CA LEU A 140 -15.18 -3.97 3.13
C LEU A 140 -13.88 -4.39 3.83
N ALA A 141 -12.79 -3.62 3.68
CA ALA A 141 -11.54 -3.89 4.38
C ALA A 141 -11.75 -3.84 5.91
N MET A 142 -12.42 -2.80 6.41
CA MET A 142 -12.74 -2.65 7.84
C MET A 142 -13.59 -3.81 8.37
N TRP A 143 -14.55 -4.28 7.56
CA TRP A 143 -15.35 -5.46 7.88
C TRP A 143 -14.49 -6.74 7.94
N LEU A 144 -13.56 -6.92 6.98
CA LEU A 144 -12.66 -8.06 6.96
C LEU A 144 -11.68 -8.07 8.15
N PHE A 145 -11.34 -6.89 8.69
CA PHE A 145 -10.51 -6.73 9.88
C PHE A 145 -11.28 -6.82 11.21
N ARG A 146 -12.60 -7.09 11.17
CA ARG A 146 -13.43 -7.17 12.38
C ARG A 146 -12.91 -8.22 13.36
N GLU A 147 -12.45 -9.35 12.82
CA GLU A 147 -11.80 -10.42 13.59
C GLU A 147 -10.28 -10.34 13.37
N ARG A 148 -9.57 -9.77 14.35
CA ARG A 148 -8.13 -9.50 14.26
C ARG A 148 -7.29 -10.73 13.93
N THR A 149 -7.73 -11.93 14.28
CA THR A 149 -6.99 -13.18 14.12
C THR A 149 -7.49 -14.03 12.95
N ASP A 150 -8.47 -13.56 12.18
CA ASP A 150 -8.99 -14.36 11.06
C ASP A 150 -7.96 -14.40 9.91
N LEU A 151 -7.78 -15.59 9.32
CA LEU A 151 -6.79 -15.83 8.27
C LEU A 151 -7.09 -14.97 7.03
N ILE A 152 -8.37 -14.89 6.66
CA ILE A 152 -8.81 -14.16 5.47
C ILE A 152 -8.60 -12.66 5.65
N GLY A 153 -8.96 -12.12 6.82
CA GLY A 153 -8.70 -10.74 7.21
C GLY A 153 -7.22 -10.37 7.10
N ASN A 154 -6.35 -11.23 7.61
CA ASN A 154 -4.91 -10.98 7.62
C ASN A 154 -4.21 -11.25 6.28
N ALA A 155 -4.69 -12.18 5.47
CA ALA A 155 -4.10 -12.46 4.18
C ALA A 155 -4.56 -11.44 3.12
N VAL A 156 -5.86 -11.16 3.06
CA VAL A 156 -6.51 -10.41 1.97
C VAL A 156 -6.89 -8.99 2.36
N GLY A 157 -7.09 -8.70 3.65
CA GLY A 157 -7.52 -7.39 4.12
C GLY A 157 -6.54 -6.27 3.79
N TRP A 158 -5.23 -6.55 3.82
CA TRP A 158 -4.19 -5.56 3.51
C TRP A 158 -4.17 -5.14 2.03
N PRO A 159 -4.19 -6.07 1.04
CA PRO A 159 -4.41 -5.70 -0.36
C PRO A 159 -5.71 -4.94 -0.60
N VAL A 160 -6.81 -5.36 0.03
CA VAL A 160 -8.14 -4.70 -0.13
C VAL A 160 -8.12 -3.29 0.44
N LEU A 161 -7.52 -3.09 1.60
CA LEU A 161 -7.31 -1.76 2.20
C LEU A 161 -6.48 -0.86 1.28
N SER A 162 -5.37 -1.39 0.76
CA SER A 162 -4.48 -0.66 -0.15
C SER A 162 -5.19 -0.25 -1.43
N LEU A 163 -6.04 -1.12 -1.98
CA LEU A 163 -6.90 -0.82 -3.13
C LEU A 163 -7.91 0.28 -2.80
N GLY A 164 -8.61 0.19 -1.66
CA GLY A 164 -9.57 1.22 -1.23
C GLY A 164 -8.93 2.60 -1.11
N LEU A 165 -7.76 2.67 -0.47
CA LEU A 165 -6.99 3.91 -0.34
C LEU A 165 -6.52 4.43 -1.70
N ALA A 166 -6.04 3.57 -2.60
CA ALA A 166 -5.63 3.97 -3.94
C ALA A 166 -6.79 4.53 -4.77
N LEU A 167 -8.00 3.97 -4.65
CA LEU A 167 -9.20 4.49 -5.28
C LEU A 167 -9.58 5.87 -4.74
N LEU A 168 -9.45 6.09 -3.43
CA LEU A 168 -9.68 7.41 -2.81
C LEU A 168 -8.64 8.44 -3.26
N VAL A 169 -7.37 8.05 -3.39
CA VAL A 169 -6.32 8.91 -3.95
C VAL A 169 -6.65 9.27 -5.39
N LEU A 170 -7.02 8.29 -6.22
CA LEU A 170 -7.44 8.53 -7.60
C LEU A 170 -8.61 9.52 -7.66
N ALA A 171 -9.62 9.35 -6.81
CA ALA A 171 -10.75 10.26 -6.70
C ALA A 171 -10.34 11.68 -6.27
N GLY A 172 -9.39 11.81 -5.33
CA GLY A 172 -8.86 13.10 -4.88
C GLY A 172 -8.09 13.84 -5.98
N THR A 173 -7.51 13.13 -6.95
CA THR A 173 -6.86 13.77 -8.11
C THR A 173 -7.83 14.22 -9.21
N ALA A 174 -9.11 13.87 -9.12
CA ALA A 174 -10.11 14.24 -10.10
C ALA A 174 -10.64 15.67 -9.86
N THR A 175 -10.42 16.55 -10.82
CA THR A 175 -10.83 17.97 -10.79
C THR A 175 -12.35 18.16 -10.86
N ASP A 176 -13.07 17.23 -11.50
CA ASP A 176 -14.53 17.31 -11.70
C ASP A 176 -15.35 16.61 -10.61
N SER A 177 -14.71 16.16 -9.52
CA SER A 177 -15.39 15.50 -8.41
C SER A 177 -16.07 16.51 -7.47
N ALA A 178 -17.08 16.06 -6.73
CA ALA A 178 -17.74 16.88 -5.70
C ALA A 178 -16.73 17.36 -4.63
N LEU A 179 -15.69 16.55 -4.37
CA LEU A 179 -14.58 16.87 -3.48
C LEU A 179 -13.63 17.92 -4.10
N GLY A 180 -13.33 17.83 -5.40
CA GLY A 180 -12.53 18.83 -6.12
C GLY A 180 -13.22 20.19 -6.26
N ARG A 181 -14.57 20.21 -6.24
CA ARG A 181 -15.38 21.44 -6.21
C ARG A 181 -15.52 22.06 -4.81
N LEU A 182 -15.20 21.32 -3.75
CA LEU A 182 -15.26 21.82 -2.39
C LEU A 182 -14.07 22.76 -2.16
N ARG A 183 -14.30 24.06 -2.38
CA ARG A 183 -13.31 25.10 -2.06
C ARG A 183 -13.06 25.08 -0.55
N LEU A 184 -11.89 24.56 -0.15
CA LEU A 184 -11.42 24.65 1.22
C LEU A 184 -11.31 26.13 1.62
N PRO A 185 -11.99 26.57 2.69
CA PRO A 185 -11.85 27.94 3.16
C PRO A 185 -10.38 28.19 3.54
N GLY A 186 -9.72 29.11 2.82
CA GLY A 186 -8.30 29.43 2.99
C GLY A 186 -7.37 29.03 1.83
N ALA A 187 -7.85 28.26 0.84
CA ALA A 187 -7.11 28.07 -0.41
C ALA A 187 -7.22 29.34 -1.27
N LEU A 188 -6.10 30.07 -1.42
CA LEU A 188 -6.02 31.30 -2.20
C LEU A 188 -6.64 31.15 -3.61
N PRO A 189 -7.47 32.11 -4.07
CA PRO A 189 -8.20 32.04 -5.34
C PRO A 189 -7.31 32.39 -6.55
N GLY A 190 -6.13 31.79 -6.67
CA GLY A 190 -5.13 32.18 -7.67
C GLY A 190 -4.28 31.06 -8.28
N TRP A 191 -4.46 29.79 -7.90
CA TRP A 191 -3.75 28.72 -8.61
C TRP A 191 -4.47 28.44 -9.94
N PRO A 192 -3.83 28.65 -11.11
CA PRO A 192 -4.46 28.33 -12.38
C PRO A 192 -4.84 26.83 -12.39
N PRO A 193 -5.96 26.45 -13.03
CA PRO A 193 -6.23 25.05 -13.30
C PRO A 193 -5.02 24.47 -14.01
N PHE A 194 -4.58 23.27 -13.59
CA PHE A 194 -3.52 22.53 -14.29
C PHE A 194 -3.81 22.61 -15.79
N PRO A 195 -2.89 23.14 -16.62
CA PRO A 195 -3.16 23.28 -18.03
C PRO A 195 -3.46 21.90 -18.58
N THR A 196 -4.67 21.73 -19.08
CA THR A 196 -5.00 20.77 -20.13
C THR A 196 -4.19 21.19 -21.36
N ALA A 197 -2.88 20.93 -21.34
CA ALA A 197 -2.06 21.02 -22.51
C ALA A 197 -2.40 19.82 -23.38
N CYS A 198 -3.17 20.09 -24.43
CA CYS A 198 -3.18 19.28 -25.64
C CYS A 198 -1.73 19.04 -26.07
N ILE A 199 -1.23 17.82 -25.91
CA ILE A 199 -0.30 17.13 -26.84
C ILE A 199 -0.64 15.64 -26.78
#